data_AF-A0A2E4FC09-F1
#
_entry.id   AF-A0A2E4FC09-F1
#
_cell.length_a   1.000
_cell.length_b   1.000
_cell.length_c   1.000
_cell.angle_alpha   90.00
_cell.angle_beta   90.00
_cell.angle_gamma   90.00
#
_symmetry.space_group_name_H-M   'P 1'
#
loop_
_entity.id
_entity.type
_entity.pdbx_description
1 polymer ?
#
loop_
_entity_poly.entity_id
_entity_poly.type
_entity_poly.pdbx_seq_one_letter_code
_entity_poly.pdbx_strand_id
1 'polypeptide(L)'
;MSPVFWLLLTGLFAVPAYLVWEDRARRRIDKEPEGPPPELVGCVARAVRVKGKWRLKVKGPDGREHVLPARFEDMEDGPTENQELLVIESPSGGAPLVAVPAELPRLEDQCS
;
A
#
# COMPACT_ATOMS: atom_id res chain seq x y z
N MET A 1 47.18 -15.10 -31.07
CA MET A 1 45.82 -15.20 -30.50
C MET A 1 44.96 -14.09 -31.11
N SER A 2 43.84 -14.42 -31.73
CA SER A 2 43.01 -13.46 -32.49
C SER A 2 42.23 -12.53 -31.55
N PRO A 3 42.14 -11.21 -31.80
CA PRO A 3 41.38 -10.26 -30.98
C PRO A 3 39.88 -10.54 -30.95
N VAL A 4 39.36 -11.27 -31.96
CA VAL A 4 37.96 -11.70 -32.04
C VAL A 4 37.62 -12.71 -30.93
N PHE A 5 38.58 -13.53 -30.52
CA PHE A 5 38.40 -14.51 -29.44
C PHE A 5 38.14 -13.82 -28.09
N TRP A 6 38.82 -12.70 -27.83
CA TRP A 6 38.65 -11.94 -26.60
C TRP A 6 37.31 -11.19 -26.53
N LEU A 7 36.81 -10.70 -27.67
CA LEU A 7 35.48 -10.06 -27.74
C LEU A 7 34.35 -11.06 -27.53
N LEU A 8 34.48 -12.27 -28.07
CA LEU A 8 33.51 -13.35 -27.85
C LEU A 8 33.51 -13.82 -26.39
N LEU A 9 34.68 -13.93 -25.76
CA LEU A 9 34.79 -14.36 -24.37
C LEU A 9 34.17 -13.32 -23.41
N THR A 10 34.47 -12.04 -23.61
CA THR A 10 33.95 -10.97 -22.74
C THR A 10 32.44 -10.77 -22.89
N GLY A 11 31.90 -10.91 -24.09
CA GLY A 11 30.45 -10.90 -24.34
C GLY A 11 29.72 -12.05 -23.63
N LEU A 12 30.33 -13.23 -23.56
CA LEU A 12 29.72 -14.41 -22.92
C LEU A 12 29.54 -14.25 -21.40
N PHE A 13 30.38 -13.45 -20.73
CA PHE A 13 30.30 -13.20 -19.29
C PHE A 13 29.56 -11.90 -18.94
N ALA A 14 29.61 -10.88 -19.79
CA ALA A 14 28.95 -9.60 -19.52
C ALA A 14 27.42 -9.70 -19.55
N VAL A 15 26.87 -10.46 -20.49
CA VAL A 15 25.41 -10.65 -20.64
C VAL A 15 24.79 -11.35 -19.41
N PRO A 16 25.30 -12.50 -18.93
CA PRO A 16 24.72 -13.16 -17.76
C PRO A 16 24.90 -12.35 -16.46
N ALA A 17 26.01 -11.65 -16.30
CA ALA A 17 26.23 -10.79 -15.12
C ALA A 17 25.22 -9.63 -15.07
N TYR A 18 24.92 -9.02 -16.22
CA TYR A 18 23.92 -7.97 -16.32
C TYR A 18 22.51 -8.48 -16.01
N LEU A 19 22.12 -9.65 -16.54
CA LEU A 19 20.80 -10.24 -16.29
C LEU A 19 20.58 -10.59 -14.80
N VAL A 20 21.60 -11.11 -14.12
CA VAL A 20 21.52 -11.40 -12.67
C VAL A 20 21.44 -10.11 -11.85
N TRP A 21 22.13 -9.04 -12.28
CA TRP A 21 22.04 -7.74 -11.61
C TRP A 21 20.66 -7.11 -11.80
N GLU A 22 20.09 -7.17 -13.01
CA GLU A 22 18.75 -6.67 -13.30
C GLU A 22 17.68 -7.45 -12.51
N ASP A 23 17.77 -8.78 -12.44
CA ASP A 23 16.84 -9.59 -11.64
C ASP A 23 16.94 -9.27 -10.14
N ARG A 24 18.17 -9.09 -9.63
CA ARG A 24 18.38 -8.71 -8.22
C ARG A 24 17.92 -7.27 -7.92
N ALA A 25 18.07 -6.35 -8.87
CA ALA A 25 17.59 -4.98 -8.75
C ALA A 25 16.06 -4.93 -8.78
N ARG A 26 15.41 -5.66 -9.69
CA ARG A 26 13.95 -5.82 -9.72
C ARG A 26 13.41 -6.40 -8.41
N ARG A 27 14.03 -7.45 -7.86
CA ARG A 27 13.66 -8.02 -6.55
C ARG A 27 13.84 -7.05 -5.36
N ARG A 28 14.72 -6.05 -5.46
CA ARG A 28 14.83 -5.00 -4.42
C ARG A 28 13.74 -3.93 -4.54
N ILE A 29 13.18 -3.74 -5.73
CA ILE A 29 12.08 -2.80 -5.96
C ILE A 29 10.73 -3.44 -5.59
N ASP A 30 10.59 -4.77 -5.77
CA ASP A 30 9.42 -5.54 -5.34
C ASP A 30 9.39 -5.85 -3.84
N LYS A 31 10.40 -5.41 -3.07
CA LYS A 31 10.27 -5.34 -1.62
C LYS A 31 9.42 -4.12 -1.26
N GLU A 32 8.12 -4.35 -1.36
CA GLU A 32 7.06 -3.68 -0.62
C GLU A 32 7.60 -3.17 0.72
N PRO A 33 7.47 -1.87 1.03
CA PRO A 33 8.12 -1.31 2.19
C PRO A 33 7.57 -1.99 3.44
N GLU A 34 8.35 -2.92 4.01
CA GLU A 34 8.27 -3.43 5.38
C GLU A 34 8.62 -2.29 6.37
N GLY A 35 7.95 -1.16 6.24
CA GLY A 35 7.75 -0.25 7.36
C GLY A 35 6.53 -0.74 8.13
N PRO A 36 6.49 -0.61 9.47
CA PRO A 36 5.21 -0.69 10.14
C PRO A 36 4.28 0.29 9.40
N PRO A 37 3.13 -0.16 8.91
CA PRO A 37 2.18 0.75 8.30
C PRO A 37 1.96 1.90 9.28
N PRO A 38 1.97 3.16 8.79
CA PRO A 38 1.80 4.31 9.66
C PRO A 38 0.58 4.08 10.55
N GLU A 39 0.66 4.52 11.80
CA GLU A 39 -0.51 4.51 12.67
C GLU A 39 -1.53 5.50 12.07
N LEU A 40 -2.54 4.94 11.42
CA LEU A 40 -3.59 5.68 10.71
C LEU A 40 -4.89 5.69 11.52
N VAL A 41 -4.89 5.13 12.74
CA VAL A 41 -6.04 5.16 13.65
C VAL A 41 -6.44 6.61 13.95
N GLY A 42 -7.73 6.91 13.87
CA GLY A 42 -8.27 8.25 14.05
C GLY A 42 -8.15 9.17 12.84
N CYS A 43 -7.53 8.72 11.73
CA CYS A 43 -7.49 9.50 10.50
C CYS A 43 -8.82 9.40 9.74
N VAL A 44 -9.28 10.54 9.21
CA VAL A 44 -10.36 10.56 8.23
C VAL A 44 -9.82 10.09 6.89
N ALA A 45 -10.46 9.08 6.34
CA ALA A 45 -10.16 8.47 5.07
C ALA A 45 -11.35 8.61 4.12
N ARG A 46 -11.10 8.50 2.81
CA ARG A 46 -12.15 8.53 1.80
C ARG A 46 -12.26 7.18 1.10
N ALA A 47 -13.48 6.66 0.99
CA ALA A 47 -13.75 5.48 0.19
C ALA A 47 -13.55 5.78 -1.30
N VAL A 48 -12.73 4.96 -1.95
CA VAL A 48 -12.44 5.06 -3.39
C VAL A 48 -12.55 3.69 -4.03
N ARG A 49 -13.00 3.64 -5.29
CA ARG A 49 -13.11 2.40 -6.05
C ARG A 49 -11.91 2.26 -7.00
N VAL A 50 -11.05 1.28 -6.72
CA VAL A 50 -9.85 1.03 -7.53
C VAL A 50 -9.91 -0.38 -8.11
N LYS A 51 -9.90 -0.48 -9.44
CA LYS A 51 -10.02 -1.76 -10.17
C LYS A 51 -11.23 -2.59 -9.71
N GLY A 52 -12.35 -1.92 -9.48
CA GLY A 52 -13.62 -2.55 -9.04
C GLY A 52 -13.69 -2.91 -7.56
N LYS A 53 -12.61 -2.76 -6.77
CA LYS A 53 -12.58 -3.04 -5.33
C LYS A 53 -12.61 -1.74 -4.51
N TRP A 54 -13.33 -1.76 -3.39
CA TRP A 54 -13.33 -0.67 -2.43
C TRP A 54 -11.99 -0.59 -1.68
N ARG A 55 -11.47 0.62 -1.56
CA ARG A 55 -10.22 0.96 -0.87
C ARG A 55 -10.40 2.27 -0.12
N LEU A 56 -9.51 2.54 0.83
CA LEU A 56 -9.46 3.81 1.53
C LEU A 56 -8.29 4.64 1.07
N LYS A 57 -8.58 5.88 0.70
CA LYS A 57 -7.60 6.93 0.48
C LYS A 57 -7.40 7.68 1.78
N VAL A 58 -6.23 7.51 2.40
CA VAL A 58 -5.84 8.13 3.67
C VAL A 58 -4.73 9.14 3.40
N LYS A 59 -4.78 10.30 4.08
CA LYS A 59 -3.66 11.24 4.07
C LYS A 59 -2.77 10.95 5.28
N GLY A 60 -1.55 10.49 5.02
CA GLY A 60 -0.57 10.20 6.06
C GLY A 60 -0.04 11.47 6.74
N PRO A 61 0.64 11.31 7.89
CA PRO A 61 1.26 12.42 8.62
C PRO A 61 2.41 13.09 7.84
N ASP A 62 2.96 12.41 6.83
CA ASP A 62 3.93 12.94 5.88
C ASP A 62 3.30 13.82 4.79
N GLY A 63 1.98 14.02 4.85
CA GLY A 63 1.21 14.78 3.88
C GLY A 63 0.96 14.04 2.57
N ARG A 64 1.41 12.78 2.44
CA ARG A 64 1.19 11.96 1.25
C ARG A 64 -0.13 11.22 1.34
N GLU A 65 -0.73 10.99 0.18
CA GLU A 65 -1.96 10.21 0.08
C GLU A 65 -1.62 8.76 -0.21
N HIS A 66 -2.18 7.86 0.59
CA HIS A 66 -2.03 6.42 0.47
C HIS A 66 -3.37 5.78 0.16
N VAL A 67 -3.40 4.85 -0.80
CA VAL A 67 -4.60 4.07 -1.11
C VAL A 67 -4.40 2.65 -0.64
N LEU A 68 -5.09 2.30 0.45
CA LEU A 68 -4.88 1.07 1.19
C LEU A 68 -6.13 0.19 1.15
N PRO A 69 -5.98 -1.15 1.16
CA PRO A 69 -7.11 -2.06 1.27
C PRO A 69 -7.77 -1.88 2.64
N ALA A 70 -9.10 -1.93 2.66
CA ALA A 70 -9.87 -1.74 3.87
C ALA A 70 -11.06 -2.69 3.95
N ARG A 71 -11.39 -3.08 5.18
CA ARG A 71 -12.64 -3.68 5.60
C ARG A 71 -13.52 -2.57 6.18
N PHE A 72 -14.77 -2.56 5.76
CA PHE A 72 -15.76 -1.59 6.22
C PHE A 72 -16.61 -2.27 7.28
N GLU A 73 -16.57 -1.76 8.50
CA GLU A 73 -17.44 -2.22 9.60
C GLU A 73 -18.67 -1.33 9.72
N ASP A 74 -19.76 -1.92 10.21
CA ASP A 74 -21.07 -1.26 10.37
C ASP A 74 -21.66 -0.69 9.07
N MET A 75 -21.39 -1.36 7.94
CA MET A 75 -21.94 -1.01 6.62
C MET A 75 -22.52 -2.24 5.91
N GLU A 76 -23.86 -2.35 5.86
CA GLU A 76 -24.55 -3.45 5.17
C GLU A 76 -24.44 -3.33 3.64
N ASP A 77 -24.59 -2.13 3.09
CA ASP A 77 -24.56 -1.87 1.64
C ASP A 77 -23.16 -1.53 1.10
N GLY A 78 -22.15 -1.50 1.99
CA GLY A 78 -20.81 -1.03 1.68
C GLY A 78 -20.70 0.50 1.54
N PRO A 79 -19.49 1.04 1.32
CA PRO A 79 -19.27 2.48 1.26
C PRO A 79 -19.72 3.10 -0.06
N THR A 80 -20.05 4.39 -0.02
CA THR A 80 -20.29 5.22 -1.20
C THR A 80 -18.98 5.83 -1.71
N GLU A 81 -18.88 6.10 -3.01
CA GLU A 81 -17.69 6.74 -3.57
C GLU A 81 -17.47 8.14 -2.99
N ASN A 82 -16.23 8.41 -2.55
CA ASN A 82 -15.81 9.60 -1.82
C ASN A 82 -16.44 9.80 -0.43
N GLN A 83 -17.13 8.80 0.14
CA GLN A 83 -17.62 8.86 1.51
C GLN A 83 -16.46 8.96 2.50
N GLU A 84 -16.62 9.83 3.50
CA GLU A 84 -15.65 10.00 4.58
C GLU A 84 -15.90 8.94 5.66
N LEU A 85 -14.81 8.27 6.04
CA LEU A 85 -14.81 7.14 6.96
C LEU A 85 -13.68 7.34 7.96
N LEU A 86 -13.93 6.97 9.21
CA LEU A 86 -12.92 7.01 10.27
C LEU A 86 -12.18 5.68 10.31
N VAL A 87 -10.85 5.73 10.23
CA VAL A 87 -10.02 4.53 10.42
C VAL A 87 -9.94 4.22 11.91
N ILE A 88 -10.41 3.03 12.31
CA ILE A 88 -10.37 2.55 13.70
C ILE A 88 -9.25 1.54 13.94
N GLU A 89 -8.79 0.85 12.90
CA GLU A 89 -7.64 -0.05 12.98
C GLU A 89 -6.66 0.21 11.84
N SER A 90 -5.38 0.32 12.19
CA SER A 90 -4.29 0.39 11.21
C SER A 90 -4.07 -0.99 10.57
N PRO A 91 -3.61 -1.04 9.31
CA PRO A 91 -3.29 -2.33 8.71
C PRO A 91 -2.12 -2.92 9.53
N SER A 92 -2.03 -4.23 9.72
CA SER A 92 -0.83 -4.82 10.33
C SER A 92 -0.57 -6.20 9.73
N GLY A 93 0.68 -6.51 9.38
CA GLY A 93 1.08 -7.84 8.92
C GLY A 93 0.30 -8.40 7.71
N GLY A 94 -0.20 -7.55 6.81
CA GLY A 94 -1.01 -7.95 5.66
C GLY A 94 -2.53 -7.92 5.89
N ALA A 95 -2.98 -7.51 7.08
CA ALA A 95 -4.40 -7.25 7.34
C ALA A 95 -4.85 -5.91 6.71
N PRO A 96 -6.09 -5.82 6.20
CA PRO A 96 -6.66 -4.57 5.69
C PRO A 96 -6.93 -3.58 6.83
N LEU A 97 -6.98 -2.28 6.52
CA LEU A 97 -7.49 -1.24 7.43
C LEU A 97 -8.92 -1.57 7.86
N VAL A 98 -9.32 -1.20 9.06
CA VAL A 98 -10.74 -1.20 9.44
C VAL A 98 -11.23 0.24 9.53
N ALA A 99 -12.32 0.54 8.84
CA ALA A 99 -12.96 1.85 8.90
C ALA A 99 -14.46 1.76 9.07
N VAL A 100 -14.99 2.78 9.75
CA VAL A 100 -16.41 2.95 10.07
C VAL A 100 -16.91 4.26 9.46
N PRO A 101 -18.22 4.41 9.23
CA PRO A 101 -18.82 5.68 8.86
C PRO A 101 -18.38 6.80 9.81
N ALA A 102 -17.86 7.91 9.26
CA ALA A 102 -17.54 9.10 10.06
C ALA A 102 -18.79 9.75 10.68
N GLU A 103 -19.99 9.24 10.37
CA GLU A 103 -21.29 9.67 10.88
C GLU A 103 -21.66 9.08 12.25
N LEU A 104 -20.79 8.29 12.89
CA LEU A 104 -21.12 7.78 14.23
C LEU A 104 -21.21 8.92 15.26
N PRO A 105 -22.27 8.92 16.09
CA PRO A 105 -22.66 10.02 16.96
C PRO A 105 -21.55 10.32 17.96
N ARG A 106 -21.45 11.60 18.32
CA ARG A 106 -20.52 12.11 19.31
C ARG A 106 -20.53 11.20 20.55
N LEU A 107 -19.37 10.65 20.91
CA LEU A 107 -19.11 10.02 22.21
C LEU A 107 -19.22 11.03 23.38
N GLU A 108 -20.13 12.00 23.31
CA GLU A 108 -20.40 13.02 24.33
C GLU A 108 -21.45 12.54 25.36
N ASP A 109 -22.16 11.42 25.13
CA ASP A 109 -23.26 10.97 26.00
C ASP A 109 -22.90 9.84 26.99
N GLN A 110 -21.62 9.50 27.17
CA GLN A 110 -21.19 8.49 28.16
C GLN A 110 -20.07 8.99 29.09
N CYS A 111 -20.22 10.19 29.64
CA CYS A 111 -19.61 10.56 30.92
C CYS A 111 -20.61 11.42 31.71
N SER A 112 -21.59 10.75 32.32
CA SER A 112 -22.32 11.28 33.49
C SER A 112 -21.59 10.87 34.75
#